data_AF-A0A973CW39-F1
#
_entry.id   AF-A0A973CW39-F1
#
_cell.length_a   1.000
_cell.length_b   1.000
_cell.length_c   1.000
_cell.angle_alpha   90.00
_cell.angle_beta   90.00
_cell.angle_gamma   90.00
#
_symmetry.space_group_name_H-M   'P 1'
#
loop_
_entity.id
_entity.type
_entity.pdbx_description
1 polymer ?
#
loop_
_entity_poly.entity_id
_entity_poly.type
_entity_poly.pdbx_seq_one_letter_code
_entity_poly.pdbx_strand_id
1 'polypeptide(L)'
;MHAPEVLLMDDGELDDVETLLEDMQASCQRLCGGEMLREIPTPRQLLVTTPRRIAALADPAELQEIPRRVVVSEGDSVGMRAQLRLTGFDYLVRRPVHPEALRLLLLRCLYEGDEQREDTRVVVGSPVSFRSGLLTRPATLIDLSVGGCRLLAEKQIPLGRRVRIQLPERDSENAAVTLPGRVVRADEDSLPGSSHRWRLGIAFEALDEARRSALEKTVADHLLGPARMEVPLGPAGEAQTPEAAGDTRHSHEGFATTSRDLPEIRLSLVAERTQGLEPAGDELDLGDSEQRESTRARFYQRVPAFGRDALRVLMGRDLSTRGMRIEPHSGLELGDRIHLAIYGDAEEPPALVWAAIRRDDGDGGLVAIFDPLPREIEQALEGWIAKLPIIEPLQAGETQSLGVVLSEILSG
;
A
#
# COMPACT_ATOMS: atom_id res chain seq x y z
N MET A 1 25.42 16.02 -23.01
CA MET A 1 24.08 15.40 -23.09
C MET A 1 23.58 15.25 -21.66
N HIS A 2 22.30 15.51 -21.40
CA HIS A 2 21.74 15.26 -20.07
C HIS A 2 21.59 13.74 -19.89
N ALA A 3 21.98 13.23 -18.71
CA ALA A 3 21.79 11.82 -18.38
C ALA A 3 20.27 11.53 -18.29
N PRO A 4 19.77 10.47 -18.96
CA PRO A 4 18.37 10.11 -18.89
C PRO A 4 18.01 9.65 -17.47
N GLU A 5 16.74 9.78 -17.08
CA GLU A 5 16.26 9.26 -15.80
C GLU A 5 16.23 7.73 -15.84
N VAL A 6 15.67 7.18 -16.91
CA VAL A 6 15.56 5.75 -17.18
C VAL A 6 16.26 5.39 -18.48
N LEU A 7 17.04 4.31 -18.48
CA LEU A 7 17.61 3.71 -19.68
C LEU A 7 17.03 2.32 -19.92
N LEU A 8 16.42 2.11 -21.08
CA LEU A 8 16.03 0.81 -21.60
C LEU A 8 17.07 0.30 -22.60
N MET A 9 17.51 -0.95 -22.43
CA MET A 9 18.47 -1.59 -23.32
C MET A 9 18.02 -2.99 -23.72
N ASP A 10 17.61 -3.16 -24.98
CA ASP A 10 17.06 -4.41 -25.49
C ASP A 10 17.19 -4.55 -27.02
N ASP A 11 16.63 -5.63 -27.59
CA ASP A 11 16.61 -5.94 -29.02
C ASP A 11 15.17 -5.98 -29.58
N GLY A 12 14.25 -5.24 -28.96
CA GLY A 12 12.80 -5.23 -29.26
C GLY A 12 11.96 -6.00 -28.24
N GLU A 13 12.56 -6.55 -27.18
CA GLU A 13 11.83 -7.38 -26.21
C GLU A 13 11.12 -6.56 -25.11
N LEU A 14 11.44 -5.27 -24.92
CA LEU A 14 10.93 -4.47 -23.78
C LEU A 14 9.86 -3.42 -24.15
N ASP A 15 9.09 -3.65 -25.22
CA ASP A 15 8.03 -2.72 -25.67
C ASP A 15 6.95 -2.47 -24.58
N ASP A 16 6.61 -3.50 -23.81
CA ASP A 16 5.69 -3.44 -22.66
C ASP A 16 6.25 -2.57 -21.53
N VAL A 17 7.54 -2.68 -21.22
CA VAL A 17 8.22 -1.86 -20.21
C VAL A 17 8.24 -0.40 -20.64
N GLU A 18 8.55 -0.12 -21.91
CA GLU A 18 8.52 1.25 -22.47
C GLU A 18 7.13 1.86 -22.33
N THR A 19 6.09 1.13 -22.73
CA THR A 19 4.68 1.56 -22.60
C THR A 19 4.34 1.92 -21.15
N LEU A 20 4.75 1.07 -20.19
CA LEU A 20 4.52 1.33 -18.75
C LEU A 20 5.27 2.59 -18.26
N LEU A 21 6.50 2.80 -18.71
CA LEU A 21 7.29 3.99 -18.35
C LEU A 21 6.69 5.27 -18.93
N GLU A 22 6.16 5.23 -20.16
CA GLU A 22 5.43 6.33 -20.78
C GLU A 22 4.14 6.66 -20.00
N ASP A 23 3.36 5.65 -19.61
CA ASP A 23 2.15 5.81 -18.80
C ASP A 23 2.45 6.44 -17.43
N MET A 24 3.62 6.15 -16.86
CA MET A 24 4.10 6.76 -15.62
C MET A 24 4.72 8.15 -15.82
N GLN A 25 4.81 8.63 -17.08
CA GLN A 25 5.44 9.90 -17.44
C GLN A 25 6.93 9.99 -17.07
N ALA A 26 7.63 8.85 -17.00
CA ALA A 26 9.05 8.80 -16.67
C ALA A 26 9.91 9.19 -17.89
N SER A 27 11.01 9.91 -17.70
CA SER A 27 11.90 10.27 -18.81
C SER A 27 12.76 9.07 -19.21
N CYS A 28 12.32 8.35 -20.24
CA CYS A 28 13.00 7.15 -20.73
C CYS A 28 13.79 7.41 -22.01
N GLN A 29 15.02 6.89 -22.07
CA GLN A 29 15.78 6.71 -23.30
C GLN A 29 15.90 5.22 -23.60
N ARG A 30 15.59 4.81 -24.83
CA ARG A 30 15.70 3.42 -25.28
C ARG A 30 16.85 3.24 -26.27
N LEU A 31 17.61 2.16 -26.10
CA LEU A 31 18.69 1.73 -26.99
C LEU A 31 18.38 0.33 -27.55
N CYS A 32 18.04 0.26 -28.84
CA CYS A 32 17.65 -0.97 -29.52
C CYS A 32 18.80 -1.62 -30.33
N GLY A 33 18.64 -2.89 -30.67
CA GLY A 33 19.46 -3.70 -31.61
C GLY A 33 20.19 -2.92 -32.70
N GLY A 34 21.52 -2.89 -32.68
CA GLY A 34 22.36 -2.37 -33.77
C GLY A 34 22.92 -0.95 -33.58
N GLU A 35 22.40 -0.17 -32.64
CA GLU A 35 23.00 1.10 -32.24
C GLU A 35 24.21 0.85 -31.34
N MET A 36 25.36 0.55 -31.95
CA MET A 36 26.64 0.56 -31.23
C MET A 36 27.02 2.01 -30.93
N LEU A 37 26.46 2.57 -29.86
CA LEU A 37 27.00 3.78 -29.27
C LEU A 37 28.40 3.47 -28.76
N ARG A 38 29.35 4.38 -29.05
CA ARG A 38 30.70 4.31 -28.47
C ARG A 38 30.69 4.44 -26.96
N GLU A 39 29.63 5.05 -26.42
CA GLU A 39 29.46 5.35 -25.01
C GLU A 39 27.96 5.22 -24.68
N ILE A 40 27.64 4.31 -23.75
CA ILE A 40 26.28 4.12 -23.26
C ILE A 40 26.05 5.16 -22.15
N PRO A 41 25.03 6.04 -22.27
CA PRO A 41 24.75 7.01 -21.23
C PRO A 41 24.41 6.31 -19.91
N THR A 42 24.95 6.77 -18.79
CA THR A 42 24.55 6.24 -17.47
C THR A 42 23.20 6.86 -17.09
N PRO A 43 22.15 6.06 -16.80
CA PRO A 43 20.90 6.60 -16.29
C PRO A 43 21.06 7.09 -14.86
N ARG A 44 20.23 8.05 -14.45
CA ARG A 44 20.25 8.59 -13.09
C ARG A 44 19.58 7.66 -12.08
N GLN A 45 18.46 7.04 -12.47
CA GLN A 45 17.62 6.29 -11.54
C GLN A 45 17.56 4.79 -11.84
N LEU A 46 17.23 4.45 -13.09
CA LEU A 46 16.84 3.08 -13.43
C LEU A 46 17.45 2.63 -14.76
N LEU A 47 18.07 1.46 -14.73
CA LEU A 47 18.46 0.68 -15.89
C LEU A 47 17.56 -0.55 -15.99
N VAL A 48 16.86 -0.72 -17.10
CA VAL A 48 16.14 -1.97 -17.40
C VAL A 48 16.70 -2.59 -18.68
N THR A 49 17.04 -3.87 -18.64
CA THR A 49 17.72 -4.52 -19.77
C THR A 49 17.36 -6.00 -19.93
N THR A 50 17.76 -6.59 -21.05
CA THR A 50 17.69 -8.04 -21.29
C THR A 50 19.05 -8.71 -21.06
N PRO A 51 19.10 -10.02 -20.78
CA PRO A 51 20.37 -10.72 -20.55
C PRO A 51 21.40 -10.56 -21.66
N ARG A 52 20.95 -10.42 -22.92
CA ARG A 52 21.81 -10.27 -24.10
C ARG A 52 22.63 -8.98 -24.07
N ARG A 53 22.17 -7.95 -23.35
CA ARG A 53 22.79 -6.62 -23.33
C ARG A 53 23.69 -6.36 -22.13
N ILE A 54 23.73 -7.29 -21.15
CA ILE A 54 24.54 -7.14 -19.93
C ILE A 54 26.02 -6.92 -20.25
N ALA A 55 26.57 -7.63 -21.24
CA ALA A 55 28.00 -7.55 -21.58
C ALA A 55 28.43 -6.18 -22.13
N ALA A 56 27.48 -5.34 -22.57
CA ALA A 56 27.76 -3.99 -23.04
C ALA A 56 27.79 -2.95 -21.91
N LEU A 57 27.35 -3.32 -20.71
CA LEU A 57 27.26 -2.39 -19.58
C LEU A 57 28.63 -2.18 -18.94
N ALA A 58 28.86 -0.95 -18.45
CA ALA A 58 30.01 -0.64 -17.62
C ALA A 58 29.97 -1.42 -16.30
N ASP A 59 31.14 -1.65 -15.72
CA ASP A 59 31.28 -2.23 -14.39
C ASP A 59 30.65 -1.27 -13.36
N PRO A 60 29.70 -1.73 -12.51
CA PRO A 60 29.12 -0.87 -11.48
C PRO A 60 30.16 -0.23 -10.56
N ALA A 61 31.32 -0.85 -10.35
CA ALA A 61 32.39 -0.30 -9.52
C ALA A 61 33.01 0.99 -10.07
N GLU A 62 32.80 1.31 -11.35
CA GLU A 62 33.30 2.52 -12.00
C GLU A 62 32.32 3.71 -11.89
N LEU A 63 31.09 3.47 -11.42
CA LEU A 63 30.04 4.48 -11.33
C LEU A 63 30.07 5.18 -9.96
N GLN A 64 29.91 6.50 -9.96
CA GLN A 64 29.79 7.29 -8.71
C GLN A 64 28.45 7.03 -8.00
N GLU A 65 27.38 6.87 -8.78
CA GLU A 65 26.03 6.56 -8.34
C GLU A 65 25.56 5.35 -9.14
N ILE A 66 25.13 4.29 -8.45
CA ILE A 66 24.67 3.06 -9.09
C ILE A 66 23.14 3.16 -9.22
N PRO A 67 22.59 3.36 -10.42
CA PRO A 67 21.15 3.34 -10.63
C PRO A 67 20.60 1.95 -10.27
N ARG A 68 19.31 1.84 -9.97
CA ARG A 68 18.64 0.54 -9.83
C ARG A 68 18.72 -0.23 -11.14
N ARG A 69 19.00 -1.53 -11.06
CA ARG A 69 19.24 -2.39 -12.23
C ARG A 69 18.27 -3.55 -12.24
N VAL A 70 17.38 -3.55 -13.22
CA VAL A 70 16.40 -4.61 -13.46
C VAL A 70 16.78 -5.36 -14.74
N VAL A 71 16.79 -6.68 -14.69
CA VAL A 71 16.88 -7.52 -15.88
C VAL A 71 15.55 -8.22 -16.11
N VAL A 72 15.06 -8.20 -17.35
CA VAL A 72 13.84 -8.91 -17.75
C VAL A 72 14.23 -10.05 -18.68
N SER A 73 13.79 -11.26 -18.38
CA SER A 73 14.19 -12.47 -19.11
C SER A 73 13.04 -13.46 -19.31
N GLU A 74 12.99 -14.12 -20.46
CA GLU A 74 12.07 -15.24 -20.73
C GLU A 74 12.55 -16.57 -20.12
N GLY A 75 13.84 -16.66 -19.76
CA GLY A 75 14.42 -17.86 -19.17
C GLY A 75 15.32 -17.54 -18.00
N ASP A 76 15.51 -18.51 -17.11
CA ASP A 76 16.45 -18.41 -16.00
C ASP A 76 17.34 -19.65 -15.94
N SER A 77 18.63 -19.43 -15.72
CA SER A 77 19.56 -20.50 -15.39
C SER A 77 20.36 -20.11 -14.15
N VAL A 78 20.84 -21.11 -13.42
CA VAL A 78 21.69 -20.90 -12.22
C VAL A 78 22.92 -20.07 -12.59
N GLY A 79 23.55 -20.35 -13.73
CA GLY A 79 24.70 -19.59 -14.22
C GLY A 79 24.36 -18.13 -14.52
N MET A 80 23.22 -17.86 -15.17
CA MET A 80 22.77 -16.49 -15.44
C MET A 80 22.51 -15.72 -14.14
N ARG A 81 21.85 -16.32 -13.15
CA ARG A 81 21.64 -15.69 -11.84
C ARG A 81 22.93 -15.35 -11.13
N ALA A 82 23.87 -16.30 -11.09
CA ALA A 82 25.19 -16.06 -10.51
C ALA A 82 25.90 -14.90 -11.20
N GLN A 83 25.86 -14.85 -12.54
CA GLN A 83 26.41 -13.73 -13.31
C GLN A 83 25.73 -12.40 -12.99
N LEU A 84 24.40 -12.36 -12.91
CA LEU A 84 23.62 -11.16 -12.59
C LEU A 84 23.93 -10.59 -11.19
N ARG A 85 24.14 -11.47 -10.20
CA ARG A 85 24.57 -11.06 -8.86
C ARG A 85 25.96 -10.45 -8.90
N LEU A 86 26.89 -11.09 -9.61
CA LEU A 86 28.26 -10.60 -9.77
C LEU A 86 28.32 -9.24 -10.48
N THR A 87 27.43 -8.98 -11.45
CA THR A 87 27.36 -7.71 -12.17
C THR A 87 26.52 -6.65 -11.45
N GLY A 88 26.04 -6.94 -10.24
CA GLY A 88 25.38 -5.96 -9.37
C GLY A 88 23.95 -5.61 -9.77
N PHE A 89 23.20 -6.53 -10.40
CA PHE A 89 21.77 -6.30 -10.65
C PHE A 89 20.95 -6.39 -9.35
N ASP A 90 19.89 -5.61 -9.25
CA ASP A 90 18.98 -5.61 -8.08
C ASP A 90 17.86 -6.65 -8.25
N TYR A 91 17.27 -6.74 -9.46
CA TYR A 91 16.10 -7.57 -9.71
C TYR A 91 16.21 -8.36 -11.02
N LEU A 92 15.74 -9.61 -10.99
CA LEU A 92 15.44 -10.42 -12.17
C LEU A 92 13.92 -10.62 -12.28
N VAL A 93 13.35 -10.18 -13.39
CA VAL A 93 11.94 -10.38 -13.75
C VAL A 93 11.85 -11.49 -14.79
N ARG A 94 11.16 -12.58 -14.46
CA ARG A 94 10.91 -13.71 -15.35
C ARG A 94 9.59 -13.50 -16.08
N ARG A 95 9.59 -13.71 -17.39
CA ARG A 95 8.37 -13.69 -18.20
C ARG A 95 7.73 -15.08 -18.28
N PRO A 96 6.39 -15.15 -18.39
CA PRO A 96 5.44 -14.04 -18.40
C PRO A 96 5.28 -13.39 -17.01
N VAL A 97 5.04 -12.07 -16.96
CA VAL A 97 4.81 -11.30 -15.73
C VAL A 97 3.55 -10.46 -15.87
N HIS A 98 2.77 -10.33 -14.79
CA HIS A 98 1.58 -9.48 -14.80
C HIS A 98 1.96 -8.01 -15.04
N PRO A 99 1.32 -7.29 -15.99
CA PRO A 99 1.68 -5.90 -16.30
C PRO A 99 1.63 -4.97 -15.08
N GLU A 100 0.63 -5.13 -14.22
CA GLU A 100 0.55 -4.32 -12.99
C GLU A 100 1.67 -4.65 -12.00
N ALA A 101 2.09 -5.92 -11.88
CA ALA A 101 3.22 -6.25 -11.03
C ALA A 101 4.51 -5.60 -11.57
N LEU A 102 4.74 -5.68 -12.88
CA LEU A 102 5.85 -4.99 -13.53
C LEU A 102 5.78 -3.47 -13.31
N ARG A 103 4.59 -2.87 -13.48
CA ARG A 103 4.35 -1.44 -13.22
C ARG A 103 4.69 -1.04 -11.79
N LEU A 104 4.22 -1.80 -10.80
CA LEU A 104 4.49 -1.54 -9.38
C LEU A 104 5.98 -1.69 -9.06
N LEU A 105 6.68 -2.65 -9.66
CA LEU A 105 8.14 -2.78 -9.55
C LEU A 105 8.84 -1.53 -10.08
N LEU A 106 8.49 -1.09 -11.28
CA LEU A 106 9.09 0.07 -11.91
C LEU A 106 8.80 1.34 -11.11
N LEU A 107 7.56 1.54 -10.67
CA LEU A 107 7.18 2.66 -9.82
C LEU A 107 8.01 2.67 -8.54
N ARG A 108 8.21 1.52 -7.91
CA ARG A 108 9.09 1.39 -6.74
C ARG A 108 10.55 1.70 -7.07
N CYS A 109 11.06 1.29 -8.23
CA CYS A 109 12.45 1.56 -8.63
C CYS A 109 12.69 3.03 -8.98
N LEU A 110 11.70 3.72 -9.55
CA LEU A 110 11.73 5.14 -9.90
C LEU A 110 11.42 6.05 -8.71
N TYR A 111 10.82 5.50 -7.67
CA TYR A 111 10.61 6.23 -6.44
C TYR A 111 11.96 6.40 -5.72
N GLU A 112 12.70 7.44 -6.11
CA GLU A 112 13.84 8.01 -5.36
C GLU A 112 13.42 8.62 -4.02
N GLY A 113 12.12 8.54 -3.69
CA GLY A 113 11.73 8.69 -2.32
C GLY A 113 12.39 7.58 -1.52
N ASP A 114 13.51 7.93 -0.89
CA ASP A 114 13.66 7.61 0.51
C ASP A 114 12.26 7.76 1.15
N GLU A 115 11.96 6.97 2.16
CA GLU A 115 11.33 7.61 3.28
C GLU A 115 12.16 8.89 3.55
N GLN A 116 11.85 10.05 2.95
CA GLN A 116 12.63 11.31 3.06
C GLN A 116 12.68 11.80 4.51
N ARG A 117 12.11 11.02 5.41
CA ARG A 117 12.20 11.16 6.84
C ARG A 117 13.43 10.35 7.22
N GLU A 118 14.50 11.07 7.50
CA GLU A 118 15.68 10.55 8.20
C GLU A 118 15.29 9.84 9.51
N ASP A 119 14.12 10.18 10.07
CA ASP A 119 13.61 9.68 11.34
C ASP A 119 12.42 8.70 11.17
N THR A 120 12.53 7.56 11.84
CA THR A 120 11.41 6.61 12.05
C THR A 120 10.22 7.31 12.69
N ARG A 121 9.02 7.05 12.16
CA ARG A 121 7.75 7.52 12.72
C ARG A 121 7.04 6.40 13.46
N VAL A 122 6.41 6.76 14.56
CA VAL A 122 5.50 5.92 15.34
C VAL A 122 4.08 6.44 15.21
N VAL A 123 3.11 5.56 15.06
CA VAL A 123 1.68 5.87 15.12
C VAL A 123 1.29 6.04 16.58
N VAL A 124 0.49 7.08 16.85
CA VAL A 124 0.13 7.47 18.22
C VAL A 124 -1.37 7.36 18.45
N GLY A 125 -2.18 7.93 17.56
CA GLY A 125 -3.64 7.92 17.66
C GLY A 125 -4.23 8.71 18.85
N SER A 126 -3.45 9.55 19.53
CA SER A 126 -3.89 10.23 20.77
C SER A 126 -4.48 11.61 20.50
N PRO A 127 -5.44 12.09 21.31
CA PRO A 127 -5.88 13.48 21.26
C PRO A 127 -4.75 14.39 21.73
N VAL A 128 -4.54 15.49 21.00
CA VAL A 128 -3.56 16.52 21.32
C VAL A 128 -4.17 17.91 21.17
N SER A 129 -3.52 18.91 21.75
CA SER A 129 -3.83 20.30 21.46
C SER A 129 -2.67 20.94 20.72
N PHE A 130 -2.99 21.79 19.74
CA PHE A 130 -2.01 22.60 19.07
C PHE A 130 -2.46 24.06 19.03
N ARG A 131 -1.49 24.97 19.09
CA ARG A 131 -1.71 26.41 19.01
C ARG A 131 -1.23 26.93 17.67
N SER A 132 -2.10 27.64 16.95
CA SER A 132 -1.77 28.39 15.74
C SER A 132 -2.14 29.86 15.92
N GLY A 133 -1.13 30.73 16.03
CA GLY A 133 -1.33 32.10 16.49
C GLY A 133 -1.79 32.15 17.96
N LEU A 134 -2.94 32.77 18.21
CA LEU A 134 -3.51 32.92 19.56
C LEU A 134 -4.54 31.84 19.92
N LEU A 135 -4.92 31.00 18.96
CA LEU A 135 -5.98 29.99 19.15
C LEU A 135 -5.37 28.62 19.42
N THR A 136 -5.78 28.02 20.53
CA THR A 136 -5.58 26.59 20.80
C THR A 136 -6.71 25.80 20.14
N ARG A 137 -6.38 24.70 19.47
CA ARG A 137 -7.33 23.83 18.77
C ARG A 137 -7.04 22.36 19.13
N PRO A 138 -8.08 21.53 19.27
CA PRO A 138 -7.90 20.09 19.39
C PRO A 138 -7.50 19.48 18.04
N ALA A 139 -6.77 18.37 18.09
CA ALA A 139 -6.45 17.52 16.95
C ALA A 139 -6.20 16.07 17.44
N THR A 140 -6.10 15.14 16.51
CA THR A 140 -5.57 13.79 16.77
C THR A 140 -4.16 13.70 16.22
N LEU A 141 -3.19 13.26 17.02
CA LEU A 141 -1.84 12.94 16.57
C LEU A 141 -1.86 11.58 15.87
N ILE A 142 -1.63 11.57 14.56
CA ILE A 142 -1.62 10.36 13.75
C ILE A 142 -0.27 9.65 13.91
N ASP A 143 0.80 10.33 13.53
CA ASP A 143 2.18 9.82 13.60
C ASP A 143 3.14 10.86 14.18
N LEU A 144 4.22 10.40 14.81
CA LEU A 144 5.25 11.19 15.49
C LEU A 144 6.65 10.65 15.16
N SER A 145 7.60 11.53 14.92
CA SER A 145 9.04 11.24 14.77
C SER A 145 9.86 12.30 15.50
N VAL A 146 11.18 12.14 15.53
CA VAL A 146 12.08 13.15 16.09
C VAL A 146 12.05 14.47 15.29
N GLY A 147 11.89 14.40 13.96
CA GLY A 147 11.84 15.57 13.07
C GLY A 147 10.46 16.17 12.80
N GLY A 148 9.36 15.51 13.18
CA GLY A 148 8.02 16.03 12.90
C GLY A 148 6.87 15.13 13.30
N CYS A 149 5.65 15.56 12.98
CA CYS A 149 4.44 14.78 13.22
C CYS A 149 3.36 15.01 12.16
N ARG A 150 2.31 14.20 12.20
CA ARG A 150 1.09 14.39 11.42
C ARG A 150 -0.11 14.53 12.34
N LEU A 151 -0.93 15.55 12.11
CA LEU A 151 -2.18 15.80 12.85
C LEU A 151 -3.40 15.63 11.95
N LEU A 152 -4.49 15.15 12.53
CA LEU A 152 -5.84 15.25 11.98
C LEU A 152 -6.59 16.38 12.71
N ALA A 153 -6.99 17.42 11.99
CA ALA A 153 -7.63 18.60 12.56
C ALA A 153 -8.92 18.97 11.81
N GLU A 154 -9.88 19.61 12.46
CA GLU A 154 -11.16 20.03 11.82
C GLU A 154 -11.02 21.22 10.87
N LYS A 155 -9.91 21.96 10.95
CA LYS A 155 -9.70 23.18 10.15
C LYS A 155 -8.36 23.16 9.48
N GLN A 156 -8.36 23.56 8.21
CA GLN A 156 -7.15 23.82 7.47
C GLN A 156 -6.26 24.83 8.19
N ILE A 157 -4.96 24.56 8.17
CA ILE A 157 -3.93 25.51 8.57
C ILE A 157 -3.07 25.79 7.32
N PRO A 158 -2.80 27.06 6.98
CA PRO A 158 -1.98 27.39 5.82
C PRO A 158 -0.58 26.78 5.88
N LEU A 159 -0.03 26.39 4.74
CA LEU A 159 1.36 25.97 4.60
C LEU A 159 2.33 27.06 5.10
N GLY A 160 3.45 26.64 5.70
CA GLY A 160 4.47 27.50 6.30
C GLY A 160 4.10 28.10 7.66
N ARG A 161 2.84 27.96 8.11
CA ARG A 161 2.36 28.54 9.37
C ARG A 161 3.04 27.86 10.56
N ARG A 162 3.55 28.67 11.49
CA ARG A 162 4.08 28.21 12.78
C ARG A 162 2.97 27.71 13.69
N VAL A 163 3.21 26.58 14.32
CA VAL A 163 2.34 25.93 15.29
C VAL A 163 3.14 25.46 16.50
N ARG A 164 2.50 25.34 17.66
CA ARG A 164 3.06 24.68 18.84
C ARG A 164 2.16 23.53 19.23
N ILE A 165 2.70 22.34 19.31
CA ILE A 165 1.95 21.13 19.65
C ILE A 165 2.28 20.76 21.08
N GLN A 166 1.27 20.45 21.88
CA GLN A 166 1.45 19.94 23.22
C GLN A 166 1.20 18.44 23.17
N LEU A 167 2.25 17.64 23.39
CA LEU A 167 2.14 16.20 23.51
C LEU A 167 1.55 15.85 24.89
N PRO A 168 0.65 14.87 24.98
CA PRO A 168 0.05 14.45 26.23
C PRO A 168 1.09 13.79 27.13
N GLU A 169 1.00 14.05 28.43
CA GLU A 169 1.81 13.36 29.45
C GLU A 169 1.36 11.90 29.50
N ARG A 170 2.29 10.94 29.30
CA ARG A 170 2.00 9.51 29.47
C ARG A 170 2.11 9.07 30.93
N ASP A 171 3.12 9.57 31.64
CA ASP A 171 3.32 9.32 33.06
C ASP A 171 3.22 10.64 33.82
N SER A 172 2.57 10.63 34.98
CA SER A 172 2.42 11.78 35.88
C SER A 172 3.76 12.40 36.33
N GLU A 173 4.88 11.71 36.10
CA GLU A 173 6.23 12.19 36.41
C GLU A 173 6.86 13.03 35.29
N ASN A 174 6.37 12.96 34.04
CA ASN A 174 6.94 13.72 32.93
C ASN A 174 6.07 14.92 32.56
N ALA A 175 6.66 16.11 32.59
CA ALA A 175 6.00 17.33 32.18
C ALA A 175 5.66 17.33 30.68
N ALA A 176 4.49 17.89 30.33
CA ALA A 176 4.01 17.99 28.96
C ALA A 176 5.04 18.67 28.05
N VAL A 177 5.46 17.97 27.00
CA VAL A 177 6.43 18.50 26.04
C VAL A 177 5.71 19.37 25.02
N THR A 178 6.12 20.62 24.90
CA THR A 178 5.63 21.53 23.85
C THR A 178 6.65 21.64 22.72
N LEU A 179 6.23 21.26 21.52
CA LEU A 179 7.08 21.20 20.33
C LEU A 179 6.70 22.31 19.33
N PRO A 180 7.60 23.26 19.03
CA PRO A 180 7.42 24.21 17.95
C PRO A 180 7.60 23.53 16.59
N GLY A 181 6.76 23.87 15.61
CA GLY A 181 6.86 23.35 14.26
C GLY A 181 6.20 24.23 13.20
N ARG A 182 6.30 23.83 11.95
CA ARG A 182 5.69 24.49 10.79
C ARG A 182 4.89 23.49 9.97
N VAL A 183 3.74 23.94 9.50
CA VAL A 183 2.92 23.14 8.57
C VAL A 183 3.66 23.06 7.22
N VAL A 184 4.11 21.88 6.85
CA VAL A 184 4.78 21.61 5.56
C VAL A 184 3.82 20.98 4.55
N ARG A 185 2.70 20.42 5.03
CA ARG A 185 1.69 19.78 4.19
C ARG A 185 0.29 19.94 4.81
N ALA A 186 -0.72 20.12 3.97
CA ALA A 186 -2.12 20.22 4.40
C ALA A 186 -3.03 19.62 3.31
N ASP A 187 -3.61 18.47 3.57
CA ASP A 187 -4.52 17.76 2.68
C ASP A 187 -5.89 17.59 3.32
N GLU A 188 -6.94 17.61 2.53
CA GLU A 188 -8.29 17.28 2.99
C GLU A 188 -8.45 15.76 3.08
N ASP A 189 -8.93 15.29 4.23
CA ASP A 189 -9.23 13.88 4.48
C ASP A 189 -10.56 13.54 3.81
N SER A 190 -10.49 12.88 2.65
CA SER A 190 -11.65 12.64 1.79
C SER A 190 -12.38 11.33 2.12
N LEU A 191 -12.28 10.84 3.36
CA LEU A 191 -12.93 9.59 3.76
C LEU A 191 -14.46 9.72 3.67
N PRO A 192 -15.16 8.84 2.92
CA PRO A 192 -16.61 8.90 2.75
C PRO A 192 -17.34 8.89 4.09
N GLY A 193 -18.18 9.90 4.35
CA GLY A 193 -19.00 10.00 5.56
C GLY A 193 -18.30 10.62 6.78
N SER A 194 -17.04 11.04 6.67
CA SER A 194 -16.36 11.80 7.71
C SER A 194 -16.65 13.31 7.60
N SER A 195 -16.68 14.02 8.73
CA SER A 195 -16.68 15.48 8.72
C SER A 195 -15.40 15.99 8.06
N HIS A 196 -15.47 17.10 7.32
CA HIS A 196 -14.32 17.73 6.66
C HIS A 196 -13.14 17.91 7.63
N ARG A 197 -12.20 16.97 7.60
CA ARG A 197 -10.97 16.98 8.40
C ARG A 197 -9.78 17.22 7.50
N TRP A 198 -8.72 17.72 8.09
CA TRP A 198 -7.49 18.10 7.42
C TRP A 198 -6.33 17.32 8.03
N ARG A 199 -5.57 16.65 7.17
CA ARG A 199 -4.30 16.02 7.54
C ARG A 199 -3.18 17.05 7.39
N LEU A 200 -2.57 17.41 8.50
CA LEU A 200 -1.51 18.42 8.58
C LEU A 200 -0.18 17.71 8.83
N GLY A 201 0.76 17.84 7.90
CA GLY A 201 2.16 17.45 8.12
C GLY A 201 2.92 18.61 8.75
N ILE A 202 3.56 18.37 9.89
CA ILE A 202 4.29 19.38 10.65
C ILE A 202 5.75 18.95 10.79
N ALA A 203 6.67 19.81 10.34
CA ALA A 203 8.10 19.67 10.61
C ALA A 203 8.43 20.44 11.89
N PHE A 204 9.16 19.83 12.81
CA PHE A 204 9.61 20.51 14.02
C PHE A 204 10.72 21.52 13.71
N GLU A 205 10.72 22.64 14.43
CA GLU A 205 11.85 23.56 14.39
C GLU A 205 13.01 22.99 15.22
N ALA A 206 14.20 23.59 15.14
CA ALA A 206 15.34 23.18 15.95
C ALA A 206 14.96 23.12 17.44
N LEU A 207 15.02 21.91 18.00
CA LEU A 207 14.75 21.64 19.41
C LEU A 207 16.03 21.76 20.23
N ASP A 208 15.92 22.28 21.45
CA ASP A 208 16.99 22.13 22.44
C ASP A 208 17.14 20.67 22.87
N GLU A 209 18.29 20.35 23.47
CA GLU A 209 18.65 18.98 23.86
C GLU A 209 17.61 18.35 24.80
N ALA A 210 17.05 19.12 25.74
CA ALA A 210 16.06 18.64 26.68
C ALA A 210 14.75 18.23 25.97
N ARG A 211 14.25 19.06 25.06
CA ARG A 211 13.05 18.75 24.26
C ARG A 211 13.28 17.61 23.29
N ARG A 212 14.47 17.55 22.67
CA ARG A 212 14.85 16.46 21.77
C ARG A 212 14.87 15.13 22.52
N SER A 213 15.57 15.06 23.65
CA SER A 213 15.64 13.85 24.48
C SER A 213 14.27 13.40 24.98
N ALA A 214 13.40 14.34 25.37
CA ALA A 214 12.03 14.02 25.79
C ALA A 214 11.16 13.49 24.61
N LEU A 215 11.34 14.05 23.41
CA LEU A 215 10.68 13.57 22.20
C LEU A 215 11.18 12.18 21.78
N GLU A 216 12.49 11.95 21.77
CA GLU A 216 13.11 10.65 21.49
C GLU A 216 12.60 9.58 22.45
N LYS A 217 12.53 9.89 23.75
CA LYS A 217 11.94 9.00 24.75
C LYS A 217 10.46 8.71 24.43
N THR A 218 9.68 9.73 24.09
CA THR A 218 8.27 9.56 23.70
C THR A 218 8.12 8.66 22.48
N VAL A 219 8.96 8.84 21.46
CA VAL A 219 8.96 7.98 20.26
C VAL A 219 9.35 6.54 20.62
N ALA A 220 10.40 6.35 21.42
CA ALA A 220 10.83 5.03 21.87
C ALA A 220 9.75 4.30 22.70
N ASP A 221 9.04 5.02 23.58
CA ASP A 221 7.95 4.47 24.39
C ASP A 221 6.76 4.02 23.53
N HIS A 222 6.60 4.60 22.33
CA HIS A 222 5.58 4.18 21.35
C HIS A 222 6.05 3.02 20.46
N LEU A 223 7.36 2.89 20.21
CA LEU A 223 7.93 1.73 19.47
C LEU A 223 7.76 0.40 20.23
N LEU A 224 7.74 0.43 21.57
CA LEU A 224 7.61 -0.76 22.41
C LEU A 224 6.17 -1.33 22.50
N GLY A 225 5.24 -0.80 21.71
CA GLY A 225 3.85 -1.28 21.58
C GLY A 225 2.80 -0.23 21.99
N PRO A 226 1.52 -0.45 21.65
CA PRO A 226 0.48 0.53 21.90
C PRO A 226 0.39 0.83 23.40
N ALA A 227 0.34 2.12 23.76
CA ALA A 227 -0.07 2.50 25.11
C ALA A 227 -1.40 1.81 25.39
N ARG A 228 -1.44 1.06 26.49
CA ARG A 228 -2.69 0.57 27.04
C ARG A 228 -3.57 1.80 27.24
N MET A 229 -4.71 1.85 26.56
CA MET A 229 -5.74 2.83 26.93
C MET A 229 -6.16 2.51 28.35
N GLU A 230 -5.73 3.32 29.31
CA GLU A 230 -6.41 3.42 30.58
C GLU A 230 -7.76 4.07 30.30
N VAL A 231 -8.77 3.25 30.03
CA VAL A 231 -10.15 3.68 30.12
C VAL A 231 -10.37 4.08 31.57
N PRO A 232 -10.70 5.35 31.89
CA PRO A 232 -11.15 5.68 33.23
C PRO A 232 -12.44 4.91 33.46
N LEU A 233 -12.38 3.83 34.25
CA LEU A 233 -13.55 3.25 34.90
C LEU A 233 -14.06 4.28 35.90
N GLY A 234 -14.82 5.26 35.41
CA GLY A 234 -15.71 6.03 36.26
C GLY A 234 -16.69 5.08 36.93
N PRO A 235 -17.00 5.27 38.23
CA PRO A 235 -17.90 4.38 38.95
C PRO A 235 -19.28 4.38 38.28
N ALA A 236 -19.76 3.18 37.97
CA ALA A 236 -21.14 2.96 37.55
C ALA A 236 -22.07 3.58 38.59
N GLY A 237 -22.73 4.68 38.22
CA GLY A 237 -23.81 5.24 39.02
C GLY A 237 -24.91 4.20 39.16
N GLU A 238 -25.14 3.78 40.40
CA GLU A 238 -26.26 2.96 40.83
C GLU A 238 -27.58 3.66 40.45
N ALA A 239 -28.24 3.16 39.40
CA ALA A 239 -29.65 3.44 39.17
C ALA A 239 -30.46 2.54 40.09
N GLN A 240 -30.90 3.10 41.22
CA GLN A 240 -31.93 2.52 42.07
C GLN A 240 -33.21 2.31 41.24
N THR A 241 -33.71 1.07 41.21
CA THR A 241 -35.09 0.78 40.77
C THR A 241 -35.81 0.14 41.95
N PRO A 242 -37.01 0.62 42.32
CA PRO A 242 -37.72 0.15 43.51
C PRO A 242 -38.45 -1.18 43.27
N GLU A 243 -38.45 -1.97 44.34
CA GLU A 243 -39.27 -3.15 44.61
C GLU A 243 -40.76 -2.93 44.33
N ALA A 244 -41.39 -3.90 43.65
CA ALA A 244 -42.80 -4.24 43.86
C ALA A 244 -43.04 -5.73 43.63
N ALA A 245 -43.70 -6.33 44.61
CA ALA A 245 -44.05 -7.74 44.74
C ALA A 245 -45.10 -8.21 43.71
N GLY A 246 -45.16 -9.53 43.46
CA GLY A 246 -46.23 -10.13 42.66
C GLY A 246 -46.09 -11.62 42.39
N ASP A 247 -46.55 -12.40 43.36
CA ASP A 247 -46.88 -13.84 43.36
C ASP A 247 -47.67 -14.32 42.11
N THR A 248 -47.34 -15.49 41.53
CA THR A 248 -48.26 -16.65 41.39
C THR A 248 -47.65 -17.86 40.67
N ARG A 249 -47.95 -19.04 41.21
CA ARG A 249 -47.78 -20.39 40.66
C ARG A 249 -48.75 -20.63 39.49
N HIS A 250 -48.35 -21.42 38.48
CA HIS A 250 -49.03 -22.66 38.10
C HIS A 250 -48.32 -23.43 36.96
N SER A 251 -48.37 -24.74 37.12
CA SER A 251 -48.03 -25.88 36.27
C SER A 251 -48.75 -25.92 34.91
N HIS A 252 -48.12 -26.48 33.87
CA HIS A 252 -48.67 -27.62 33.09
C HIS A 252 -47.68 -28.19 32.06
N GLU A 253 -47.95 -29.45 31.74
CA GLU A 253 -47.24 -30.42 30.91
C GLU A 253 -47.27 -30.12 29.41
N GLY A 254 -46.28 -30.70 28.70
CA GLY A 254 -46.44 -31.43 27.43
C GLY A 254 -46.80 -30.65 26.17
N PHE A 255 -45.99 -30.79 25.12
CA PHE A 255 -46.41 -31.39 23.84
C PHE A 255 -45.25 -31.45 22.84
N ALA A 256 -45.21 -32.55 22.09
CA ALA A 256 -44.33 -32.81 20.95
C ALA A 256 -44.78 -32.05 19.69
N THR A 257 -43.84 -31.71 18.80
CA THR A 257 -44.03 -31.51 17.34
C THR A 257 -42.65 -31.59 16.66
N THR A 258 -42.34 -32.66 15.91
CA THR A 258 -42.49 -32.85 14.44
C THR A 258 -41.75 -31.85 13.54
N SER A 259 -40.67 -32.37 12.94
CA SER A 259 -40.29 -32.34 11.51
C SER A 259 -40.79 -31.17 10.65
N ARG A 260 -39.84 -30.42 10.07
CA ARG A 260 -40.03 -29.75 8.78
C ARG A 260 -38.78 -29.84 7.92
N ASP A 261 -39.01 -30.41 6.74
CA ASP A 261 -38.15 -30.55 5.59
C ASP A 261 -37.73 -29.20 4.98
N LEU A 262 -36.51 -29.19 4.44
CA LEU A 262 -35.97 -28.14 3.58
C LEU A 262 -36.26 -28.49 2.11
N PRO A 263 -36.70 -27.55 1.25
CA PRO A 263 -36.80 -27.80 -0.17
C PRO A 263 -35.46 -27.55 -0.90
N GLU A 264 -35.09 -28.53 -1.72
CA GLU A 264 -34.08 -28.43 -2.77
C GLU A 264 -34.49 -27.40 -3.84
N ILE A 265 -33.57 -26.51 -4.23
CA ILE A 265 -33.73 -25.64 -5.40
C ILE A 265 -32.78 -26.14 -6.49
N ARG A 266 -33.35 -26.66 -7.58
CA ARG A 266 -32.68 -26.98 -8.84
C ARG A 266 -32.53 -25.72 -9.68
N LEU A 267 -31.30 -25.41 -10.10
CA LEU A 267 -31.01 -24.43 -11.14
C LEU A 267 -31.00 -25.13 -12.51
N SER A 268 -31.85 -24.66 -13.42
CA SER A 268 -31.81 -24.98 -14.84
C SER A 268 -32.08 -23.68 -15.58
N LEU A 269 -31.11 -23.17 -16.33
CA LEU A 269 -31.36 -22.09 -17.28
C LEU A 269 -30.77 -22.44 -18.64
N VAL A 270 -31.73 -22.57 -19.55
CA VAL A 270 -31.65 -22.86 -20.98
C VAL A 270 -31.25 -21.58 -21.71
N ALA A 271 -30.36 -21.74 -22.69
CA ALA A 271 -30.03 -20.73 -23.68
C ALA A 271 -31.16 -20.61 -24.70
N GLU A 272 -31.57 -19.41 -25.09
CA GLU A 272 -32.24 -19.21 -26.36
C GLU A 272 -32.04 -17.82 -26.96
N ARG A 273 -31.76 -17.85 -28.27
CA ARG A 273 -31.69 -16.74 -29.22
C ARG A 273 -33.07 -16.11 -29.41
N THR A 274 -33.11 -14.81 -29.73
CA THR A 274 -34.21 -14.31 -30.59
C THR A 274 -33.76 -13.15 -31.46
N GLN A 275 -34.15 -13.25 -32.73
CA GLN A 275 -34.00 -12.25 -33.79
C GLN A 275 -35.15 -11.24 -33.74
N GLY A 276 -34.82 -10.00 -34.13
CA GLY A 276 -35.62 -8.98 -34.85
C GLY A 276 -37.11 -8.78 -34.56
N LEU A 277 -37.48 -7.54 -34.24
CA LEU A 277 -38.70 -6.90 -34.74
C LEU A 277 -38.59 -5.37 -34.55
N GLU A 278 -38.87 -4.60 -35.61
CA GLU A 278 -39.11 -3.15 -35.52
C GLU A 278 -40.52 -2.85 -34.97
N PRO A 279 -40.71 -1.66 -34.37
CA PRO A 279 -41.65 -0.73 -35.00
C PRO A 279 -41.26 0.76 -34.94
N ALA A 280 -41.85 1.49 -35.89
CA ALA A 280 -41.79 2.93 -36.10
C ALA A 280 -42.78 3.74 -35.23
N GLY A 281 -42.45 5.03 -35.02
CA GLY A 281 -43.30 6.13 -34.50
C GLY A 281 -43.34 6.19 -32.97
N ASP A 282 -43.11 7.30 -32.27
CA ASP A 282 -43.33 8.72 -32.59
C ASP A 282 -42.45 9.62 -31.69
N GLU A 283 -42.19 10.83 -32.18
CA GLU A 283 -41.36 11.89 -31.63
C GLU A 283 -41.83 12.42 -30.26
N LEU A 284 -40.89 12.70 -29.36
CA LEU A 284 -40.85 13.97 -28.62
C LEU A 284 -39.39 14.34 -28.28
N ASP A 285 -38.87 15.28 -29.09
CA ASP A 285 -38.06 16.43 -28.72
C ASP A 285 -37.69 16.61 -27.24
N LEU A 286 -36.39 16.56 -26.92
CA LEU A 286 -35.68 17.57 -26.12
C LEU A 286 -34.17 17.47 -26.39
N GLY A 287 -33.59 18.56 -26.88
CA GLY A 287 -32.21 18.62 -27.35
C GLY A 287 -31.12 18.40 -26.30
N ASP A 288 -30.06 17.75 -26.73
CA ASP A 288 -28.68 18.06 -26.35
C ASP A 288 -27.76 17.47 -27.43
N SER A 289 -26.90 18.31 -28.01
CA SER A 289 -26.00 17.93 -29.09
C SER A 289 -24.84 17.07 -28.57
N GLU A 290 -25.09 15.78 -28.36
CA GLU A 290 -24.05 14.77 -28.23
C GLU A 290 -23.72 14.21 -29.63
N GLN A 291 -22.74 14.82 -30.30
CA GLN A 291 -22.19 14.33 -31.57
C GLN A 291 -21.23 13.17 -31.30
N ARG A 292 -21.70 11.92 -31.38
CA ARG A 292 -20.83 10.73 -31.39
C ARG A 292 -21.40 9.64 -32.31
N GLU A 293 -20.52 9.02 -33.09
CA GLU A 293 -20.84 8.12 -34.22
C GLU A 293 -20.87 6.61 -33.88
N SER A 294 -20.86 6.19 -32.60
CA SER A 294 -20.90 4.74 -32.28
C SER A 294 -21.52 4.40 -30.92
N THR A 295 -22.24 3.26 -30.87
CA THR A 295 -22.92 2.70 -29.70
C THR A 295 -21.92 2.14 -28.67
N ARG A 296 -22.07 2.50 -27.38
CA ARG A 296 -21.28 1.94 -26.27
C ARG A 296 -21.83 0.59 -25.81
N ALA A 297 -20.94 -0.37 -25.57
CA ALA A 297 -21.22 -1.54 -24.75
C ALA A 297 -21.04 -1.20 -23.25
N ARG A 298 -21.85 -1.80 -22.38
CA ARG A 298 -21.69 -1.64 -20.92
C ARG A 298 -20.42 -2.34 -20.44
N PHE A 299 -19.52 -1.55 -19.87
CA PHE A 299 -18.28 -2.00 -19.23
C PHE A 299 -18.56 -2.22 -17.74
N TYR A 300 -18.46 -3.47 -17.26
CA TYR A 300 -18.76 -3.87 -15.87
C TYR A 300 -17.51 -3.98 -14.98
N GLN A 301 -16.37 -3.49 -15.43
CA GLN A 301 -15.12 -3.53 -14.65
C GLN A 301 -14.91 -2.17 -13.98
N ARG A 302 -14.72 -2.18 -12.65
CA ARG A 302 -14.39 -0.99 -11.88
C ARG A 302 -13.03 -0.47 -12.35
N VAL A 303 -13.01 0.80 -12.80
CA VAL A 303 -11.78 1.57 -13.02
C VAL A 303 -11.33 2.08 -11.65
N PRO A 304 -10.12 1.75 -11.16
CA PRO A 304 -9.61 2.34 -9.93
C PRO A 304 -9.45 3.84 -10.15
N ALA A 305 -10.21 4.64 -9.39
CA ALA A 305 -10.09 6.09 -9.37
C ALA A 305 -9.00 6.47 -8.35
N PHE A 306 -7.96 7.15 -8.84
CA PHE A 306 -6.84 7.64 -8.06
C PHE A 306 -7.30 8.65 -6.99
N GLY A 307 -7.22 8.26 -5.72
CA GLY A 307 -7.33 9.15 -4.56
C GLY A 307 -5.93 9.55 -4.04
N ARG A 308 -5.84 10.66 -3.29
CA ARG A 308 -4.57 11.24 -2.79
C ARG A 308 -3.90 10.46 -1.64
N ASP A 309 -4.42 9.29 -1.30
CA ASP A 309 -3.72 8.32 -0.46
C ASP A 309 -2.83 7.50 -1.38
N ALA A 310 -1.53 7.83 -1.35
CA ALA A 310 -0.54 7.25 -2.26
C ALA A 310 -0.62 5.73 -2.23
N LEU A 311 -0.77 5.11 -3.41
CA LEU A 311 -0.56 3.67 -3.60
C LEU A 311 0.73 3.28 -2.87
N ARG A 312 0.61 2.35 -1.93
CA ARG A 312 1.78 1.77 -1.26
C ARG A 312 2.06 0.43 -1.90
N VAL A 313 3.19 0.35 -2.58
CA VAL A 313 3.73 -0.89 -3.12
C VAL A 313 4.52 -1.59 -2.04
N LEU A 314 4.06 -2.77 -1.65
CA LEU A 314 4.71 -3.63 -0.69
C LEU A 314 5.41 -4.77 -1.43
N MET A 315 6.61 -5.13 -0.97
CA MET A 315 7.29 -6.35 -1.40
C MET A 315 7.02 -7.44 -0.38
N GLY A 316 6.22 -8.41 -0.79
CA GLY A 316 6.03 -9.67 -0.09
C GLY A 316 7.22 -10.61 -0.33
N ARG A 317 7.54 -11.39 0.69
CA ARG A 317 8.45 -12.54 0.72
C ARG A 317 7.73 -13.69 1.42
N ASP A 318 8.22 -14.91 1.27
CA ASP A 318 7.71 -16.08 2.00
C ASP A 318 6.17 -16.24 1.89
N LEU A 319 5.61 -16.07 0.69
CA LEU A 319 4.16 -16.20 0.48
C LEU A 319 3.69 -17.62 0.80
N SER A 320 2.62 -17.70 1.58
CA SER A 320 1.88 -18.92 1.89
C SER A 320 0.37 -18.68 1.73
N THR A 321 -0.44 -19.72 1.80
CA THR A 321 -1.91 -19.58 1.81
C THR A 321 -2.46 -18.86 3.04
N ARG A 322 -1.65 -18.68 4.09
CA ARG A 322 -2.09 -18.09 5.37
C ARG A 322 -1.46 -16.74 5.67
N GLY A 323 -0.56 -16.26 4.83
CA GLY A 323 0.16 -15.02 5.09
C GLY A 323 1.42 -14.91 4.26
N MET A 324 2.10 -13.80 4.46
CA MET A 324 3.40 -13.52 3.86
C MET A 324 4.23 -12.64 4.78
N ARG A 325 5.54 -12.65 4.56
CA ARG A 325 6.45 -11.64 5.09
C ARG A 325 6.41 -10.45 4.13
N ILE A 326 6.51 -9.23 4.63
CA ILE A 326 6.52 -7.99 3.87
C ILE A 326 7.77 -7.24 4.30
N GLU A 327 8.46 -6.58 3.38
CA GLU A 327 9.58 -5.73 3.75
C GLU A 327 9.18 -4.66 4.80
N PRO A 328 10.13 -4.22 5.65
CA PRO A 328 9.88 -3.16 6.61
C PRO A 328 9.26 -1.95 5.91
N HIS A 329 8.16 -1.44 6.47
CA HIS A 329 7.45 -0.31 5.90
C HIS A 329 7.02 0.62 7.04
N SER A 330 7.53 1.86 7.03
CA SER A 330 7.36 2.89 8.07
C SER A 330 5.91 3.22 8.44
N GLY A 331 4.98 2.94 7.53
CA GLY A 331 3.55 3.20 7.69
C GLY A 331 2.72 1.97 8.03
N LEU A 332 3.34 0.86 8.47
CA LEU A 332 2.67 -0.36 8.93
C LEU A 332 3.21 -0.74 10.31
N GLU A 333 2.32 -1.05 11.24
CA GLU A 333 2.64 -1.45 12.60
C GLU A 333 2.01 -2.78 13.00
N LEU A 334 2.50 -3.36 14.09
CA LEU A 334 1.89 -4.54 14.69
C LEU A 334 0.42 -4.28 15.07
N GLY A 335 -0.47 -5.14 14.58
CA GLY A 335 -1.91 -5.04 14.79
C GLY A 335 -2.65 -4.35 13.66
N ASP A 336 -1.96 -3.65 12.76
CA ASP A 336 -2.58 -3.04 11.58
C ASP A 336 -3.27 -4.10 10.73
N ARG A 337 -4.42 -3.73 10.19
CA ARG A 337 -5.17 -4.56 9.25
C ARG A 337 -5.19 -3.87 7.89
N ILE A 338 -4.72 -4.59 6.88
CA ILE A 338 -4.50 -4.07 5.53
C ILE A 338 -5.24 -4.91 4.50
N HIS A 339 -5.74 -4.24 3.45
CA HIS A 339 -6.33 -4.89 2.28
C HIS A 339 -5.30 -4.92 1.16
N LEU A 340 -4.91 -6.13 0.76
CA LEU A 340 -3.83 -6.39 -0.18
C LEU A 340 -4.38 -6.91 -1.50
N ALA A 341 -3.90 -6.39 -2.61
CA ALA A 341 -3.98 -7.04 -3.91
C ALA A 341 -2.67 -7.79 -4.19
N ILE A 342 -2.74 -9.12 -4.30
CA ILE A 342 -1.58 -9.98 -4.58
C ILE A 342 -1.60 -10.37 -6.05
N TYR A 343 -0.51 -10.09 -6.77
CA TYR A 343 -0.38 -10.39 -8.20
C TYR A 343 0.47 -11.64 -8.40
N GLY A 344 -0.08 -12.61 -9.15
CA GLY A 344 0.63 -13.83 -9.57
C GLY A 344 0.90 -13.82 -11.07
N ASP A 345 0.33 -14.80 -11.76
CA ASP A 345 0.51 -14.98 -13.21
C ASP A 345 -0.10 -13.84 -14.04
N ALA A 346 0.45 -13.64 -15.23
CA ALA A 346 0.11 -12.50 -16.08
C ALA A 346 -1.34 -12.44 -16.55
N GLU A 347 -1.99 -13.60 -16.69
CA GLU A 347 -3.36 -13.71 -17.20
C GLU A 347 -4.41 -13.83 -16.09
N GLU A 348 -3.97 -13.94 -14.83
CA GLU A 348 -4.87 -14.16 -13.70
C GLU A 348 -5.15 -12.84 -12.96
N PRO A 349 -6.40 -12.62 -12.49
CA PRO A 349 -6.73 -11.46 -11.69
C PRO A 349 -6.00 -11.50 -10.34
N PRO A 350 -5.71 -10.35 -9.72
CA PRO A 350 -5.08 -10.32 -8.40
C PRO A 350 -5.99 -10.92 -7.32
N ALA A 351 -5.37 -11.56 -6.34
CA ALA A 351 -6.05 -12.09 -5.17
C ALA A 351 -6.19 -10.96 -4.15
N LEU A 352 -7.43 -10.61 -3.84
CA LEU A 352 -7.74 -9.60 -2.84
C LEU A 352 -7.87 -10.26 -1.47
N VAL A 353 -6.97 -9.91 -0.55
CA VAL A 353 -6.92 -10.50 0.79
C VAL A 353 -6.86 -9.43 1.87
N TRP A 354 -7.59 -9.64 2.96
CA TRP A 354 -7.35 -8.91 4.20
C TRP A 354 -6.25 -9.60 5.00
N ALA A 355 -5.37 -8.82 5.59
CA ALA A 355 -4.29 -9.33 6.42
C ALA A 355 -4.11 -8.47 7.67
N ALA A 356 -3.69 -9.09 8.77
CA ALA A 356 -3.25 -8.39 9.97
C ALA A 356 -1.74 -8.54 10.13
N ILE A 357 -1.05 -7.44 10.44
CA ILE A 357 0.36 -7.49 10.81
C ILE A 357 0.46 -8.09 12.22
N ARG A 358 1.09 -9.25 12.34
CA ARG A 358 1.14 -10.01 13.61
C ARG A 358 2.53 -10.11 14.21
N ARG A 359 3.58 -9.90 13.42
CA ARG A 359 4.96 -10.00 13.87
C ARG A 359 5.82 -8.99 13.12
N ASP A 360 6.86 -8.51 13.78
CA ASP A 360 7.88 -7.65 13.23
C ASP A 360 9.22 -8.34 13.48
N ASP A 361 9.89 -8.75 12.41
CA ASP A 361 11.18 -9.43 12.45
C ASP A 361 12.35 -8.44 12.20
N GLY A 362 12.13 -7.13 12.39
CA GLY A 362 13.14 -6.08 12.22
C GLY A 362 13.56 -5.95 10.75
N ASP A 363 14.87 -6.04 10.48
CA ASP A 363 15.40 -6.06 9.11
C ASP A 363 14.84 -7.23 8.26
N GLY A 364 14.34 -8.28 8.94
CA GLY A 364 13.65 -9.39 8.30
C GLY A 364 12.24 -9.06 7.81
N GLY A 365 11.67 -7.90 8.15
CA GLY A 365 10.34 -7.46 7.70
C GLY A 365 9.18 -7.84 8.60
N LEU A 366 7.99 -7.39 8.21
CA LEU A 366 6.72 -7.56 8.90
C LEU A 366 6.02 -8.85 8.45
N VAL A 367 5.41 -9.60 9.36
CA VAL A 367 4.61 -10.78 9.02
C VAL A 367 3.14 -10.42 8.99
N ALA A 368 2.56 -10.46 7.80
CA ALA A 368 1.14 -10.29 7.55
C ALA A 368 0.45 -11.67 7.51
N ILE A 369 -0.53 -11.88 8.39
CA ILE A 369 -1.35 -13.09 8.42
C ILE A 369 -2.69 -12.79 7.77
N PHE A 370 -3.05 -13.59 6.77
CA PHE A 370 -4.30 -13.45 6.04
C PHE A 370 -5.48 -13.84 6.93
N ASP A 371 -6.58 -13.11 6.78
CA ASP A 371 -7.88 -13.53 7.31
C ASP A 371 -8.34 -14.83 6.61
N PRO A 372 -9.32 -15.57 7.16
CA PRO A 372 -9.84 -16.77 6.50
C PRO A 372 -10.26 -16.48 5.05
N LEU A 373 -9.65 -17.22 4.11
CA LEU A 373 -9.81 -16.98 2.69
C LEU A 373 -10.91 -17.88 2.09
N PRO A 374 -11.65 -17.38 1.09
CA PRO A 374 -12.45 -18.25 0.22
C PRO A 374 -11.57 -19.29 -0.48
N ARG A 375 -12.12 -20.48 -0.71
CA ARG A 375 -11.39 -21.61 -1.31
C ARG A 375 -10.80 -21.26 -2.68
N GLU A 376 -11.49 -20.45 -3.45
CA GLU A 376 -11.05 -20.00 -4.77
C GLU A 376 -9.76 -19.18 -4.67
N ILE A 377 -9.65 -18.32 -3.65
CA ILE A 377 -8.45 -17.50 -3.41
C ILE A 377 -7.32 -18.37 -2.87
N GLU A 378 -7.60 -19.29 -1.95
CA GLU A 378 -6.59 -20.25 -1.46
C GLU A 378 -5.98 -21.04 -2.63
N GLN A 379 -6.81 -21.55 -3.54
CA GLN A 379 -6.35 -22.31 -4.71
C GLN A 379 -5.51 -21.46 -5.67
N ALA A 380 -5.89 -20.20 -5.89
CA ALA A 380 -5.09 -19.27 -6.69
C ALA A 380 -3.71 -19.03 -6.05
N LEU A 381 -3.67 -18.77 -4.73
CA LEU A 381 -2.41 -18.60 -4.00
C LEU A 381 -1.54 -19.87 -4.04
N GLU A 382 -2.12 -21.07 -3.86
CA GLU A 382 -1.39 -22.34 -4.01
C GLU A 382 -0.78 -22.49 -5.41
N GLY A 383 -1.56 -22.14 -6.44
CA GLY A 383 -1.10 -22.15 -7.83
C GLY A 383 0.09 -21.21 -8.07
N TRP A 384 0.06 -20.01 -7.50
CA TRP A 384 1.16 -19.04 -7.61
C TRP A 384 2.39 -19.47 -6.83
N ILE A 385 2.23 -19.94 -5.59
CA ILE A 385 3.33 -20.43 -4.75
C ILE A 385 4.11 -21.53 -5.49
N ALA A 386 3.43 -22.41 -6.23
CA ALA A 386 4.07 -23.45 -7.02
C ALA A 386 4.88 -22.93 -8.22
N LYS A 387 4.61 -21.71 -8.70
CA LYS A 387 5.24 -21.07 -9.88
C LYS A 387 6.31 -20.04 -9.52
N LEU A 388 6.38 -19.60 -8.26
CA LEU A 388 7.38 -18.65 -7.78
C LEU A 388 8.82 -19.19 -7.92
N PRO A 389 9.83 -18.33 -8.16
CA PRO A 389 9.77 -16.86 -8.21
C PRO A 389 9.48 -16.28 -9.61
N ILE A 390 8.62 -15.26 -9.73
CA ILE A 390 8.45 -14.45 -10.95
C ILE A 390 9.37 -13.23 -10.92
N ILE A 391 9.52 -12.60 -9.76
CA ILE A 391 10.47 -11.51 -9.51
C ILE A 391 11.44 -11.99 -8.43
N GLU A 392 12.74 -11.94 -8.70
CA GLU A 392 13.79 -12.37 -7.79
C GLU A 392 14.70 -11.19 -7.43
N PRO A 393 14.80 -10.82 -6.14
CA PRO A 393 15.80 -9.87 -5.68
C PRO A 393 17.16 -10.57 -5.66
N LEU A 394 18.13 -10.00 -6.36
CA LEU A 394 19.44 -10.62 -6.56
C LEU A 394 20.43 -10.30 -5.44
N GLN A 395 20.21 -9.20 -4.72
CA GLN A 395 21.06 -8.75 -3.61
C GLN A 395 20.66 -9.33 -2.24
N ALA A 396 19.44 -9.87 -2.13
CA ALA A 396 19.05 -10.66 -0.97
C ALA A 396 19.69 -12.04 -1.14
N GLY A 397 20.73 -12.36 -0.36
CA GLY A 397 21.54 -13.58 -0.51
C GLY A 397 20.72 -14.87 -0.66
N GLU A 398 21.34 -15.97 -1.11
CA GLU A 398 20.64 -17.17 -1.61
C GLU A 398 19.53 -17.74 -0.71
N THR A 399 19.67 -17.63 0.62
CA THR A 399 18.65 -18.07 1.59
C THR A 399 17.43 -17.16 1.68
N GLN A 400 17.50 -15.94 1.16
CA GLN A 400 16.44 -14.92 1.13
C GLN A 400 15.84 -14.72 -0.28
N SER A 401 16.33 -15.44 -1.30
CA SER A 401 15.87 -15.32 -2.69
C SER A 401 14.56 -16.09 -2.98
N LEU A 402 13.72 -16.31 -1.97
CA LEU A 402 12.36 -16.80 -2.17
C LEU A 402 11.55 -15.66 -2.81
N GLY A 403 10.87 -15.97 -3.92
CA GLY A 403 10.30 -14.98 -4.83
C GLY A 403 9.61 -13.80 -4.18
N VAL A 404 9.84 -12.63 -4.75
CA VAL A 404 9.13 -11.42 -4.38
C VAL A 404 7.73 -11.47 -4.96
N VAL A 405 6.76 -11.15 -4.12
CA VAL A 405 5.37 -10.95 -4.50
C VAL A 405 5.07 -9.47 -4.35
N LEU A 406 4.66 -8.81 -5.42
CA LEU A 406 4.25 -7.42 -5.34
C LEU A 406 2.81 -7.34 -4.84
N SER A 407 2.58 -6.46 -3.87
CA SER A 407 1.26 -6.21 -3.35
C SER A 407 0.97 -4.73 -3.24
N GLU A 408 -0.28 -4.37 -3.50
CA GLU A 408 -0.77 -3.01 -3.34
C GLU A 408 -1.71 -2.93 -2.12
N ILE A 409 -1.57 -1.87 -1.32
CA ILE A 409 -2.57 -1.54 -0.29
C ILE A 409 -3.70 -0.75 -0.93
N LEU A 410 -4.90 -1.34 -1.01
CA LEU A 410 -6.04 -0.74 -1.71
C LEU A 410 -6.77 0.33 -0.89
N SER A 411 -6.73 0.25 0.43
CA SER A 411 -7.22 1.24 1.42
C SER A 411 -7.06 0.64 2.82
N GLY A 412 -6.73 1.46 3.81
CA GLY A 412 -6.72 1.14 5.24
C GLY A 412 -7.71 2.01 6.00
#